data_AF-A0A3D8QZD0-F1
#
_entry.id   AF-A0A3D8QZD0-F1
#
_cell.length_a   1.000
_cell.length_b   1.000
_cell.length_c   1.000
_cell.angle_alpha   90.00
_cell.angle_beta   90.00
_cell.angle_gamma   90.00
#
_symmetry.space_group_name_H-M   'P 1'
#
loop_
_entity.id
_entity.type
_entity.pdbx_description
1 polymer ?
#
loop_
_entity_poly.entity_id
_entity_poly.type
_entity_poly.pdbx_seq_one_letter_code
_entity_poly.pdbx_strand_id
1 'polypeptide(L)'
;MSSIIVILNLIAASASALASGIALFNPSTLSGSLQVEPGEVFYARMYAARSIPLGIVVGVLPFWAHGTAVVTLLCTAAFIQAVDVVLGIQKRDWGMVRGASVGTIIHVLCALGIREP
;
A
#
# COMPACT_ATOMS: atom_id res chain seq x y z
N MET A 1 -6.83 10.49 19.50
CA MET A 1 -6.82 9.76 18.22
C MET A 1 -8.16 9.91 17.51
N SER A 2 -8.19 10.33 16.23
CA SER A 2 -9.45 10.33 15.46
C SER A 2 -9.72 8.93 14.93
N SER A 3 -10.74 8.24 15.42
CA SER A 3 -11.11 6.89 14.90
C SER A 3 -11.28 6.86 13.38
N ILE A 4 -11.62 8.02 12.79
CA ILE A 4 -11.74 8.21 11.35
C ILE A 4 -10.42 7.94 10.63
N ILE A 5 -9.27 8.46 11.11
CA ILE A 5 -8.00 8.27 10.38
C ILE A 5 -7.53 6.82 10.40
N VAL A 6 -7.79 6.10 11.49
CA VAL A 6 -7.45 4.68 11.62
C VAL A 6 -8.32 3.84 10.66
N ILE A 7 -9.61 4.16 10.55
CA ILE A 7 -10.51 3.52 9.57
C ILE A 7 -10.08 3.82 8.13
N LEU A 8 -9.74 5.07 7.81
CA LEU A 8 -9.24 5.44 6.48
C LEU A 8 -7.93 4.71 6.15
N ASN A 9 -7.04 4.56 7.13
CA ASN A 9 -5.81 3.79 6.99
C ASN A 9 -6.07 2.31 6.71
N LEU A 10 -7.02 1.70 7.41
CA LEU A 10 -7.46 0.33 7.13
C LEU A 10 -7.97 0.19 5.70
N ILE A 11 -8.80 1.13 5.23
CA ILE A 11 -9.34 1.11 3.86
C ILE A 11 -8.20 1.23 2.83
N ALA A 12 -7.28 2.18 3.01
CA ALA A 12 -6.15 2.39 2.12
C ALA A 12 -5.20 1.17 2.06
N ALA A 13 -4.89 0.60 3.23
CA ALA A 13 -4.05 -0.59 3.33
C ALA A 13 -4.71 -1.82 2.69
N SER A 14 -6.02 -1.99 2.92
CA SER A 14 -6.82 -3.07 2.31
C SER A 14 -6.91 -2.93 0.80
N ALA A 15 -7.12 -1.72 0.27
CA ALA A 15 -7.14 -1.48 -1.17
C ALA A 15 -5.81 -1.88 -1.84
N SER A 16 -4.69 -1.59 -1.18
CA SER A 16 -3.35 -1.94 -1.67
C SER A 16 -3.09 -3.45 -1.65
N ALA A 17 -3.50 -4.11 -0.56
CA ALA A 17 -3.41 -5.56 -0.42
C ALA A 17 -4.31 -6.27 -1.44
N LEU A 18 -5.52 -5.77 -1.67
CA LEU A 18 -6.47 -6.29 -2.67
C LEU A 18 -5.92 -6.12 -4.09
N ALA A 19 -5.40 -4.95 -4.44
CA ALA A 19 -4.77 -4.72 -5.75
C ALA A 19 -3.61 -5.70 -5.98
N SER A 20 -2.82 -5.98 -4.93
CA SER A 20 -1.72 -6.94 -5.00
C SER A 20 -2.21 -8.40 -5.09
N GLY A 21 -3.33 -8.71 -4.43
CA GLY A 21 -4.01 -10.00 -4.58
C GLY A 21 -4.56 -10.21 -5.98
N ILE A 22 -5.16 -9.18 -6.59
CA ILE A 22 -5.60 -9.21 -7.99
C ILE A 22 -4.40 -9.48 -8.90
N ALA A 23 -3.30 -8.75 -8.71
CA ALA A 23 -2.08 -8.93 -9.49
C ALA A 23 -1.45 -10.33 -9.34
N LEU A 24 -1.56 -10.94 -8.15
CA LEU A 24 -1.06 -12.30 -7.91
C LEU A 24 -1.73 -13.34 -8.82
N PHE A 25 -3.03 -13.19 -9.08
CA PHE A 25 -3.81 -14.10 -9.93
C PHE A 25 -3.93 -13.61 -11.38
N ASN A 26 -3.77 -12.31 -11.61
CA ASN A 26 -3.77 -11.70 -12.93
C ASN A 26 -2.62 -10.68 -13.09
N PRO A 27 -1.39 -11.16 -13.39
CA PRO A 27 -0.20 -10.32 -13.49
C PRO A 27 -0.28 -9.20 -14.54
N SER A 28 -1.09 -9.39 -15.59
CA SER A 28 -1.31 -8.38 -16.65
C SER A 28 -1.84 -7.05 -16.11
N THR A 29 -2.47 -7.06 -14.93
CA THR A 29 -2.97 -5.84 -14.27
C THR A 29 -1.86 -4.91 -13.78
N LEU A 30 -0.66 -5.42 -13.49
CA LEU A 30 0.50 -4.61 -13.10
C LEU A 30 1.37 -4.20 -14.29
N SER A 31 1.43 -5.04 -15.32
CA SER A 31 2.31 -4.82 -16.46
C SER A 31 1.63 -4.11 -17.63
N GLY A 32 0.31 -4.25 -17.77
CA GLY A 32 -0.42 -3.81 -18.95
C GLY A 32 -0.12 -4.65 -20.20
N SER A 33 0.50 -5.83 -20.06
CA SER A 33 0.87 -6.68 -21.18
C SER A 33 -0.32 -7.47 -21.74
N LEU A 34 -0.38 -7.61 -23.07
CA LEU A 34 -1.36 -8.47 -23.75
C LEU A 34 -1.00 -9.96 -23.63
N GLN A 35 0.29 -10.25 -23.48
CA GLN A 35 0.84 -11.59 -23.28
C GLN A 35 1.75 -11.53 -22.07
N VAL A 36 1.44 -12.33 -21.05
CA VAL A 36 2.14 -12.30 -19.78
C VAL A 36 3.40 -13.17 -19.84
N GLU A 37 4.56 -12.55 -19.66
CA GLU A 37 5.86 -13.22 -19.64
C GLU A 37 6.20 -13.79 -18.24
N PRO A 38 7.05 -14.83 -18.14
CA PRO A 38 7.42 -15.42 -16.85
C PRO A 38 8.01 -14.43 -15.84
N GLY A 39 8.75 -13.42 -16.32
CA GLY A 39 9.30 -12.35 -15.47
C GLY A 39 8.22 -11.48 -14.83
N GLU A 40 7.09 -11.27 -15.50
CA GLU A 40 5.95 -10.50 -14.99
C GLU A 40 5.21 -11.29 -13.91
N VAL A 41 5.07 -12.60 -14.09
CA VAL A 41 4.51 -13.51 -13.08
C VAL A 41 5.38 -13.49 -11.82
N PHE A 42 6.70 -13.57 -11.97
CA PHE A 42 7.64 -13.49 -10.85
C PHE A 42 7.51 -12.14 -10.12
N TYR A 43 7.49 -11.04 -10.86
CA TYR A 43 7.34 -9.70 -10.29
C TYR A 43 6.03 -9.55 -9.52
N ALA A 44 4.90 -10.01 -10.08
CA ALA A 44 3.60 -9.92 -9.43
C ALA A 44 3.56 -10.73 -8.13
N ARG A 45 4.14 -11.93 -8.12
CA ARG A 45 4.26 -12.78 -6.91
C ARG A 45 5.16 -12.13 -5.85
N MET A 46 6.31 -11.59 -6.23
CA MET A 46 7.21 -10.86 -5.33
C MET A 46 6.49 -9.65 -4.71
N TYR A 47 5.76 -8.90 -5.54
CA TYR A 47 5.00 -7.74 -5.11
C TYR A 47 3.92 -8.13 -4.09
N ALA A 48 3.13 -9.16 -4.39
CA ALA A 48 2.08 -9.67 -3.51
C ALA A 48 2.63 -10.20 -2.18
N ALA A 49 3.74 -10.95 -2.20
CA ALA A 49 4.38 -11.52 -1.01
C ALA A 49 4.78 -10.45 0.02
N ARG A 50 5.11 -9.23 -0.44
CA ARG A 50 5.40 -8.11 0.45
C ARG A 50 4.16 -7.28 0.78
N SER A 51 3.39 -6.93 -0.24
CA SER A 51 2.29 -5.96 -0.12
C SER A 51 1.12 -6.49 0.70
N ILE A 52 0.77 -7.77 0.56
CA ILE A 52 -0.35 -8.36 1.30
C ILE A 52 -0.07 -8.41 2.81
N PRO A 53 1.05 -9.01 3.28
CA PRO A 53 1.34 -9.02 4.72
C PRO A 53 1.50 -7.62 5.29
N LEU A 54 2.20 -6.72 4.59
CA LEU A 54 2.39 -5.35 5.05
C LEU A 54 1.06 -4.60 5.14
N GLY A 55 0.20 -4.71 4.12
CA GLY A 55 -1.11 -4.08 4.11
C GLY A 55 -2.01 -4.56 5.25
N ILE A 56 -2.00 -5.86 5.53
CA ILE A 56 -2.73 -6.42 6.69
C ILE A 56 -2.18 -5.81 7.98
N VAL A 57 -0.86 -5.90 8.22
CA VAL A 57 -0.25 -5.40 9.46
C VAL A 57 -0.50 -3.91 9.65
N VAL A 58 -0.28 -3.09 8.63
CA VAL A 58 -0.41 -1.63 8.70
C VAL A 58 -1.87 -1.19 8.81
N GLY A 59 -2.82 -1.93 8.24
CA GLY A 59 -4.24 -1.65 8.38
C GLY A 59 -4.80 -2.00 9.76
N VAL A 60 -4.32 -3.10 10.34
CA VAL A 60 -4.85 -3.71 11.57
C VAL A 60 -4.17 -3.13 12.81
N LEU A 61 -2.84 -3.16 12.88
CA LEU A 61 -2.08 -2.85 14.10
C LEU A 61 -2.44 -1.49 14.78
N PRO A 62 -2.71 -0.39 14.04
CA PRO A 62 -3.12 0.88 14.62
C PRO A 62 -4.37 0.89 15.50
N PHE A 63 -5.22 -0.13 15.46
CA PHE A 63 -6.39 -0.22 16.35
C PHE A 63 -6.05 -0.67 17.77
N TRP A 64 -4.89 -1.31 17.97
CA TRP A 64 -4.55 -1.98 19.24
C TRP A 64 -3.17 -1.60 19.79
N ALA A 65 -2.29 -1.03 18.98
CA ALA A 65 -0.92 -0.74 19.39
C ALA A 65 -0.49 0.68 18.99
N HIS A 66 0.39 1.23 19.82
CA HIS A 66 0.98 2.55 19.67
C HIS A 66 2.51 2.48 19.79
N GLY A 67 3.18 3.56 19.43
CA GLY A 67 4.62 3.73 19.60
C GLY A 67 5.45 3.46 18.34
N THR A 68 6.78 3.52 18.52
CA THR A 68 7.76 3.61 17.42
C THR A 68 7.65 2.49 16.39
N ALA A 69 7.34 1.27 16.82
CA ALA A 69 7.20 0.13 15.90
C ALA A 69 6.05 0.33 14.90
N VAL A 70 4.87 0.74 15.39
CA VAL A 70 3.68 0.99 14.55
C VAL A 70 3.92 2.18 13.62
N VAL A 71 4.51 3.25 14.15
CA VAL A 71 4.90 4.44 13.38
C VAL A 71 5.87 4.06 12.26
N THR A 72 6.86 3.22 12.54
CA THR A 72 7.85 2.77 11.53
C THR A 72 7.19 1.98 10.40
N LEU A 73 6.24 1.10 10.73
CA LEU A 73 5.49 0.34 9.73
C LEU A 73 4.63 1.25 8.83
N LEU A 74 3.94 2.23 9.43
CA LEU A 74 3.15 3.21 8.68
C LEU A 74 4.02 4.12 7.80
N CYS A 75 5.16 4.58 8.30
CA CYS A 75 6.12 5.35 7.50
C CYS A 75 6.69 4.50 6.35
N THR A 76 6.92 3.20 6.58
CA THR A 76 7.35 2.27 5.53
C THR A 76 6.27 2.13 4.46
N ALA A 77 5.01 1.94 4.84
CA ALA A 77 3.88 1.90 3.90
C ALA A 77 3.71 3.21 3.13
N ALA A 78 3.83 4.36 3.80
CA ALA A 78 3.79 5.67 3.16
C ALA A 78 4.91 5.83 2.12
N PHE A 79 6.14 5.42 2.46
CA PHE A 79 7.27 5.47 1.54
C PHE A 79 7.06 4.59 0.30
N ILE A 80 6.53 3.38 0.50
CA ILE A 80 6.18 2.48 -0.59
C ILE A 80 5.17 3.11 -1.55
N GLN A 81 4.11 3.70 -1.01
CA GLN A 81 3.11 4.39 -1.82
C GLN A 81 3.69 5.59 -2.56
N ALA A 82 4.61 6.34 -1.93
CA ALA A 82 5.31 7.43 -2.61
C ALA A 82 6.16 6.92 -3.79
N VAL A 83 6.79 5.75 -3.66
CA VAL A 83 7.48 5.08 -4.79
C VAL A 83 6.49 4.69 -5.88
N ASP A 84 5.31 4.18 -5.52
CA ASP A 84 4.26 3.86 -6.51
C ASP A 84 3.76 5.11 -7.23
N VAL A 85 3.68 6.28 -6.57
CA VAL A 85 3.40 7.55 -7.27
C VAL A 85 4.44 7.82 -8.34
N VAL A 86 5.73 7.68 -8.03
CA VAL A 86 6.82 7.90 -8.99
C VAL A 86 6.74 6.90 -10.15
N LEU A 87 6.56 5.61 -9.86
CA LEU A 87 6.39 4.58 -10.88
C LEU A 87 5.16 4.83 -11.75
N GLY A 88 4.07 5.33 -11.16
CA GLY A 88 2.83 5.63 -11.87
C GLY A 88 3.01 6.78 -12.85
N ILE A 89 3.74 7.82 -12.45
CA ILE A 89 4.12 8.92 -13.36
C ILE A 89 4.97 8.39 -14.51
N GLN A 90 5.97 7.56 -14.24
CA GLN A 90 6.86 6.97 -15.25
C GLN A 90 6.08 6.10 -16.25
N LYS A 91 5.13 5.31 -15.76
CA LYS A 91 4.27 4.43 -16.57
C LYS A 91 3.05 5.13 -17.18
N ARG A 92 2.81 6.41 -16.85
CA ARG A 92 1.58 7.16 -17.17
C ARG A 92 0.29 6.50 -16.68
N ASP A 93 0.38 5.75 -15.59
CA ASP A 93 -0.77 5.18 -14.88
C ASP A 93 -1.31 6.18 -13.86
N TRP A 94 -2.23 7.03 -14.30
CA TRP A 94 -2.86 8.04 -13.45
C TRP A 94 -3.77 7.44 -12.36
N GLY A 95 -4.23 6.20 -12.54
CA GLY A 95 -5.00 5.48 -11.52
C GLY A 95 -4.10 5.17 -10.32
N MET A 96 -2.92 4.61 -10.59
CA MET A 96 -1.91 4.33 -9.58
C MET A 96 -1.41 5.61 -8.89
N VAL A 97 -1.12 6.67 -9.65
CA VAL A 97 -0.69 7.96 -9.08
C VAL A 97 -1.70 8.49 -8.06
N ARG A 98 -2.99 8.51 -8.39
CA ARG A 98 -4.03 9.03 -7.50
C ARG A 98 -4.20 8.15 -6.27
N GLY A 99 -4.33 6.84 -6.47
CA GLY A 99 -4.52 5.89 -5.38
C GLY A 99 -3.35 5.90 -4.39
N ALA A 100 -2.12 5.84 -4.92
CA ALA A 100 -0.91 5.84 -4.11
C ALA A 100 -0.67 7.20 -3.41
N SER A 101 -1.03 8.32 -4.04
CA SER A 101 -0.95 9.65 -3.38
C SER A 101 -1.87 9.73 -2.17
N VAL A 102 -3.12 9.27 -2.32
CA VAL A 102 -4.09 9.21 -1.22
C VAL A 102 -3.61 8.26 -0.12
N GLY A 103 -3.14 7.07 -0.48
CA GLY A 103 -2.57 6.11 0.46
C GLY A 103 -1.39 6.68 1.25
N THR A 104 -0.46 7.37 0.57
CA THR A 104 0.68 8.04 1.20
C THR A 104 0.22 9.03 2.27
N ILE A 105 -0.70 9.92 1.93
CA ILE A 105 -1.22 10.95 2.85
C ILE A 105 -1.89 10.29 4.06
N ILE A 106 -2.74 9.29 3.85
CA ILE A 106 -3.45 8.59 4.92
C ILE A 106 -2.46 7.90 5.86
N HIS A 107 -1.49 7.15 5.35
CA HIS A 107 -0.48 6.48 6.18
C HIS A 107 0.35 7.47 7.00
N VAL A 108 0.74 8.60 6.43
CA VAL A 108 1.46 9.68 7.15
C VAL A 108 0.60 10.27 8.26
N LEU A 109 -0.64 10.66 7.95
CA LEU A 109 -1.55 11.23 8.94
C LEU A 109 -1.85 10.24 10.07
N CYS A 110 -2.00 8.96 9.73
CA CYS A 110 -2.17 7.90 10.70
C CYS A 110 -0.91 7.76 11.59
N ALA A 111 0.30 7.74 11.02
CA ALA A 111 1.55 7.68 11.77
C ALA A 111 1.72 8.86 12.74
N LEU A 112 1.42 10.08 12.29
CA LEU A 112 1.46 11.28 13.14
C LEU A 112 0.41 11.20 14.26
N GLY A 113 -0.78 10.66 13.96
CA GLY A 113 -1.86 10.53 14.94
C GLY A 113 -1.67 9.43 16.00
N ILE A 114 -0.80 8.45 15.74
CA ILE A 114 -0.49 7.32 16.67
C ILE A 114 0.77 7.61 17.50
N ARG A 115 1.57 8.61 17.12
CA ARG A 115 2.80 9.00 17.80
C ARG A 115 2.54 9.69 19.14
N GLU A 116 1.40 10.36 19.30
CA GLU A 116 0.97 11.02 20.53
C GLU A 116 0.15 10.03 21.39
N PRO A 117 0.50 9.81 22.67
CA PRO A 117 -0.30 9.01 23.60
C PRO A 117 -1.64 9.67 23.96
#